data_AF-K6TXL9-F1
#
_entry.id   AF-K6TXL9-F1
#
_cell.length_a   1.000
_cell.length_b   1.000
_cell.length_c   1.000
_cell.angle_alpha   90.00
_cell.angle_beta   90.00
_cell.angle_gamma   90.00
#
_symmetry.space_group_name_H-M   'P 1'
#
loop_
_entity.id
_entity.type
_entity.pdbx_description
1 polymer ?
#
loop_
_entity_poly.entity_id
_entity_poly.type
_entity_poly.pdbx_seq_one_letter_code
_entity_poly.pdbx_strand_id
1 'polypeptide(L)'
;MSRGLEVVYKLLKIENSKAIYAYSGDNFSYPFDKELARSYDGRIEVSLSAFENIHDYDLFEKGKVKIIEECFYAEKNTFGIDILAIRTISHILRKYRETSEIPKEGHWII
;
A
#
# COMPACT_ATOMS: atom_id res chain seq x y z
N MET A 1 11.30 12.49 -19.88
CA MET A 1 10.58 12.76 -18.63
C MET A 1 10.42 11.44 -17.91
N SER A 2 10.83 11.35 -16.64
CA SER A 2 10.80 10.10 -15.87
C SER A 2 9.39 9.50 -15.90
N ARG A 3 9.26 8.25 -16.33
CA ARG A 3 8.02 7.48 -16.27
C ARG A 3 7.85 7.03 -14.83
N GLY A 4 7.12 7.80 -14.02
CA GLY A 4 6.95 7.46 -12.62
C GLY A 4 5.70 6.61 -12.37
N LEU A 5 5.67 5.94 -11.21
CA LEU A 5 4.45 5.38 -10.63
C LEU A 5 4.02 6.29 -9.49
N GLU A 6 2.82 6.87 -9.59
CA GLU A 6 2.22 7.64 -8.50
C GLU A 6 1.36 6.70 -7.66
N VAL A 7 1.54 6.73 -6.34
CA VAL A 7 0.77 5.89 -5.41
C VAL A 7 0.28 6.73 -4.26
N VAL A 8 -0.99 6.51 -3.89
CA VAL A 8 -1.65 7.11 -2.74
C VAL A 8 -2.22 6.03 -1.84
N TYR A 9 -2.22 6.27 -0.53
CA TYR A 9 -2.98 5.46 0.42
C TYR A 9 -3.60 6.31 1.51
N LYS A 10 -4.64 5.76 2.13
CA LYS A 10 -5.32 6.32 3.28
C LYS A 10 -5.78 5.23 4.24
N LEU A 11 -5.57 5.44 5.52
CA LEU A 11 -6.13 4.62 6.59
C LEU A 11 -7.65 4.84 6.63
N LEU A 12 -8.41 3.76 6.49
CA LEU A 12 -9.87 3.81 6.57
C LEU A 12 -10.33 3.62 8.01
N LYS A 13 -9.83 2.59 8.67
CA LYS A 13 -10.19 2.25 10.05
C LYS A 13 -9.15 1.34 10.70
N ILE A 14 -9.18 1.31 12.03
CA ILE A 14 -8.47 0.33 12.84
C ILE A 14 -9.54 -0.47 13.59
N GLU A 15 -9.52 -1.79 13.43
CA GLU A 15 -10.50 -2.69 14.04
C GLU A 15 -9.84 -4.05 14.32
N ASN A 16 -10.15 -4.69 15.44
CA ASN A 16 -9.65 -6.03 15.79
C ASN A 16 -8.12 -6.19 15.65
N SER A 17 -7.36 -5.20 16.14
CA SER A 17 -5.89 -5.15 16.06
C SER A 17 -5.33 -5.15 14.62
N LYS A 18 -6.11 -4.65 13.66
CA LYS A 18 -5.73 -4.52 12.25
C LYS A 18 -6.03 -3.12 11.75
N ALA A 19 -5.12 -2.58 10.95
CA ALA A 19 -5.30 -1.33 10.22
C ALA A 19 -5.70 -1.66 8.78
N ILE A 20 -6.83 -1.11 8.34
CA ILE A 20 -7.33 -1.28 6.98
C ILE A 20 -7.04 0.00 6.21
N TYR A 21 -6.30 -0.15 5.12
CA TYR A 21 -5.93 0.92 4.23
C TYR A 21 -6.59 0.75 2.87
N ALA A 22 -7.01 1.87 2.31
CA ALA A 22 -7.24 1.98 0.89
C ALA A 22 -5.96 2.47 0.21
N TYR A 23 -5.69 1.96 -0.98
CA TYR A 23 -4.60 2.44 -1.82
C TYR A 23 -5.05 2.49 -3.28
N SER A 24 -4.35 3.27 -4.07
CA SER A 24 -4.51 3.34 -5.51
C SER A 24 -3.22 3.92 -6.09
N GLY A 25 -2.98 3.67 -7.37
CA GLY A 25 -1.85 4.25 -8.06
C GLY A 25 -2.03 4.14 -9.56
N ASP A 26 -1.21 4.89 -10.28
CA ASP A 26 -1.22 4.89 -11.74
C ASP A 26 0.20 5.06 -12.27
N ASN A 27 0.42 4.53 -13.46
CA ASN A 27 1.65 4.65 -14.21
C ASN A 27 1.53 5.86 -15.14
N PHE A 28 2.40 6.86 -15.01
CA PHE A 28 2.43 8.06 -15.87
C PHE A 28 2.63 7.76 -17.38
N SER A 29 2.75 6.48 -17.78
CA SER A 29 2.84 6.03 -19.17
C SER A 29 1.47 5.91 -19.88
N TYR A 30 0.35 5.97 -19.15
CA TYR A 30 -1.01 6.09 -19.69
C TYR A 30 -1.53 7.53 -19.48
N PRO A 31 -2.56 8.00 -20.22
CA PRO A 31 -3.11 9.33 -19.98
C PRO A 31 -3.59 9.40 -18.53
N PHE A 32 -2.81 10.13 -17.73
CA PHE A 32 -2.94 10.24 -16.28
C PHE A 32 -4.34 10.73 -15.92
N ASP A 33 -5.19 9.80 -15.50
CA ASP A 33 -6.50 10.13 -14.98
C ASP A 33 -6.36 10.30 -13.46
N LYS A 34 -6.22 11.55 -13.05
CA LYS A 34 -6.09 11.96 -11.63
C LYS A 34 -7.25 11.45 -10.76
N GLU A 35 -8.43 11.26 -11.33
CA GLU A 35 -9.60 10.79 -10.58
C GLU A 35 -9.48 9.29 -10.31
N LEU A 36 -9.01 8.53 -11.30
CA LEU A 36 -8.78 7.09 -11.23
C LEU A 36 -7.59 6.73 -10.32
N ALA A 37 -6.48 7.47 -10.42
CA ALA A 37 -5.33 7.30 -9.52
C ALA A 37 -5.67 7.59 -8.04
N ARG A 38 -6.72 8.35 -7.77
CA ARG A 38 -7.23 8.68 -6.43
C ARG A 38 -8.54 7.96 -6.09
N SER A 39 -8.91 6.95 -6.86
CA SER A 39 -10.14 6.18 -6.64
C SER A 39 -10.14 5.43 -5.31
N TYR A 40 -8.95 5.16 -4.75
CA TYR A 40 -8.78 4.35 -3.54
C TYR A 40 -9.59 3.06 -3.69
N ASP A 41 -9.29 2.29 -4.74
CA ASP A 41 -9.98 1.08 -5.15
C ASP A 41 -9.34 -0.18 -4.55
N GLY A 42 -8.01 -0.21 -4.37
CA GLY A 42 -7.30 -1.27 -3.69
C GLY A 42 -7.50 -1.27 -2.17
N ARG A 43 -7.53 -2.44 -1.53
CA ARG A 43 -7.67 -2.62 -0.08
C ARG A 43 -6.56 -3.51 0.46
N ILE A 44 -5.84 -3.05 1.48
CA ILE A 44 -4.90 -3.85 2.24
C ILE A 44 -5.26 -3.85 3.73
N GLU A 45 -4.95 -4.96 4.38
CA GLU A 45 -5.03 -5.14 5.82
C GLU A 45 -3.61 -5.33 6.37
N VAL A 46 -3.26 -4.55 7.39
CA VAL A 46 -1.98 -4.64 8.09
C VAL A 46 -2.26 -4.89 9.56
N SER A 47 -1.82 -6.02 10.09
CA SER A 47 -1.88 -6.32 11.52
C SER A 47 -1.09 -5.29 12.31
N LEU A 48 -1.59 -4.83 13.46
CA LEU A 48 -0.84 -3.90 14.31
C LEU A 48 0.50 -4.50 14.79
N SER A 49 0.55 -5.82 14.98
CA SER A 49 1.79 -6.55 15.32
C SER A 49 2.80 -6.65 14.16
N ALA A 50 2.43 -6.20 12.95
CA ALA A 50 3.35 -6.03 11.83
C ALA A 50 4.27 -4.83 12.05
N PHE A 51 3.78 -3.79 12.74
CA PHE A 51 4.58 -2.61 13.09
C PHE A 51 5.63 -2.89 14.17
N GLU A 52 5.46 -3.98 14.92
CA GLU A 52 6.35 -4.40 16.02
C GLU A 52 7.47 -5.36 15.58
N ASN A 53 7.40 -5.97 14.39
CA ASN A 53 8.34 -7.01 13.95
C ASN A 53 8.96 -6.66 12.58
N ILE A 54 10.22 -6.23 12.62
CA ILE A 54 10.90 -5.58 11.51
C ILE A 54 11.56 -6.63 10.60
N HIS A 55 10.92 -6.98 9.47
CA HIS A 55 11.49 -7.34 8.15
C HIS A 55 10.34 -7.49 7.13
N ASP A 56 10.38 -6.75 6.01
CA ASP A 56 9.23 -6.49 5.13
C ASP A 56 8.66 -7.72 4.39
N TYR A 57 9.50 -8.69 4.01
CA TYR A 57 9.07 -9.86 3.21
C TYR A 57 8.34 -10.95 4.02
N ASP A 58 8.74 -11.13 5.28
CA ASP A 58 8.15 -12.12 6.19
C ASP A 58 6.69 -11.82 6.54
N LEU A 59 6.22 -10.59 6.33
CA LEU A 59 4.91 -10.13 6.78
C LEU A 59 3.77 -10.77 5.98
N PHE A 60 3.99 -11.03 4.69
CA PHE A 60 3.02 -11.75 3.86
C PHE A 60 2.98 -13.24 4.24
N GLU A 61 4.15 -13.88 4.35
CA GLU A 61 4.22 -15.30 4.73
C GLU A 61 3.66 -15.58 6.12
N LYS A 62 3.89 -14.68 7.08
CA LYS A 62 3.37 -14.78 8.45
C LYS A 62 1.91 -14.30 8.58
N GLY A 63 1.24 -13.97 7.46
CA GLY A 63 -0.16 -13.53 7.45
C GLY A 63 -0.42 -12.23 8.20
N LYS A 64 0.62 -11.43 8.43
CA LYS A 64 0.51 -10.13 9.11
C LYS A 64 0.02 -9.03 8.18
N VAL A 65 0.11 -9.25 6.88
CA VAL A 65 -0.40 -8.35 5.85
C VAL A 65 -1.19 -9.15 4.83
N LYS A 66 -2.31 -8.60 4.37
CA LYS A 66 -3.19 -9.23 3.40
C LYS A 66 -3.69 -8.20 2.40
N ILE A 67 -3.67 -8.55 1.11
CA ILE A 67 -4.37 -7.81 0.06
C ILE A 67 -5.82 -8.32 0.08
N ILE A 68 -6.76 -7.44 0.40
CA ILE A 68 -8.20 -7.75 0.38
C ILE A 68 -8.73 -7.59 -1.05
N GLU A 69 -8.32 -6.52 -1.71
CA GLU A 69 -8.77 -6.15 -3.04
C GLU A 69 -7.60 -5.49 -3.78
N GLU A 70 -7.33 -5.94 -4.99
CA GLU A 70 -6.29 -5.35 -5.85
C GLU A 70 -6.84 -4.07 -6.49
N CYS A 71 -5.99 -3.06 -6.70
CA CYS A 71 -6.39 -1.86 -7.41
C CYS A 71 -6.59 -2.14 -8.92
N PHE A 72 -7.34 -1.29 -9.61
CA PHE A 72 -7.66 -1.45 -11.04
C PHE A 72 -6.40 -1.50 -11.92
N TYR A 73 -5.39 -0.70 -11.58
CA TYR A 73 -4.08 -0.68 -12.24
C TYR A 73 -3.04 -1.61 -11.61
N ALA A 74 -3.47 -2.65 -10.89
CA ALA A 74 -2.57 -3.59 -10.25
C ALA A 74 -1.64 -4.27 -11.28
N GLU A 75 -0.35 -3.91 -11.23
CA GLU A 75 0.69 -4.67 -11.90
C GLU A 75 1.16 -5.80 -10.97
N LYS A 76 1.11 -7.05 -11.45
CA LYS A 76 1.49 -8.22 -10.65
C LYS A 76 2.96 -8.54 -10.81
N ASN A 77 3.63 -8.87 -9.70
CA ASN A 77 4.98 -9.41 -9.74
C ASN A 77 5.00 -10.88 -10.23
N THR A 78 6.19 -11.49 -10.28
CA THR A 78 6.37 -12.90 -10.67
C THR A 78 5.63 -13.91 -9.79
N PHE A 79 5.20 -13.49 -8.59
CA PHE A 79 4.43 -14.30 -7.64
C PHE A 79 2.92 -14.00 -7.71
N GLY A 80 2.47 -13.17 -8.65
CA GLY A 80 1.05 -12.81 -8.81
C GLY A 80 0.54 -11.78 -7.81
N ILE A 81 1.43 -11.09 -7.08
CA ILE A 81 1.07 -10.11 -6.04
C ILE A 81 1.11 -8.70 -6.65
N ASP A 82 0.08 -7.90 -6.36
CA ASP A 82 0.02 -6.48 -6.72
C ASP A 82 1.24 -5.70 -6.17
N ILE A 83 2.06 -5.20 -7.08
CA ILE A 83 3.28 -4.44 -6.80
C ILE A 83 2.94 -3.15 -6.05
N LEU A 84 1.83 -2.48 -6.39
CA LEU A 84 1.41 -1.25 -5.74
C LEU A 84 1.02 -1.51 -4.29
N ALA A 85 0.37 -2.64 -4.00
CA ALA A 85 0.09 -3.06 -2.64
C ALA A 85 1.39 -3.25 -1.83
N ILE A 86 2.35 -4.02 -2.36
CA ILE A 86 3.65 -4.25 -1.69
C ILE A 86 4.35 -2.94 -1.39
N ARG A 87 4.43 -2.03 -2.37
CA ARG A 87 5.07 -0.72 -2.22
C ARG A 87 4.36 0.13 -1.16
N THR A 88 3.03 0.09 -1.16
CA THR A 88 2.21 0.77 -0.15
C THR A 88 2.53 0.28 1.26
N ILE A 89 2.58 -1.03 1.45
CA ILE A 89 2.88 -1.67 2.73
C ILE A 89 4.27 -1.27 3.22
N SER A 90 5.30 -1.41 2.37
CA SER A 90 6.66 -0.99 2.72
C SER A 90 6.72 0.49 3.11
N HIS A 91 5.97 1.35 2.40
CA HIS A 91 5.94 2.78 2.69
C HIS A 91 5.26 3.09 4.04
N ILE A 92 4.14 2.43 4.35
CA ILE A 92 3.45 2.54 5.64
C ILE A 92 4.38 2.13 6.79
N LEU A 93 5.03 0.96 6.67
CA LEU A 93 5.94 0.46 7.70
C LEU A 93 7.17 1.34 7.87
N ARG A 94 7.70 1.90 6.78
CA ARG A 94 8.81 2.87 6.84
C ARG A 94 8.38 4.14 7.57
N LYS A 95 7.24 4.74 7.20
CA LYS A 95 6.74 5.94 7.90
C LYS A 95 6.50 5.70 9.38
N TYR A 96 5.96 4.54 9.75
CA TYR A 96 5.80 4.18 11.16
C TYR A 96 7.16 4.10 11.87
N ARG A 97 8.19 3.50 11.25
CA ARG A 97 9.54 3.47 11.84
C ARG A 97 10.13 4.87 12.05
N GLU A 98 9.83 5.81 11.16
CA GLU A 98 10.33 7.19 11.24
C GLU A 98 9.57 8.04 12.28
N THR A 99 8.27 7.81 12.44
CA THR A 99 7.37 8.67 13.23
C THR A 99 6.89 8.05 14.54
N SER A 100 7.01 6.73 14.68
CA SER A 100 6.35 5.93 15.74
C SER A 100 4.84 6.09 15.81
N GLU A 101 4.22 6.58 14.73
CA GLU A 101 2.78 6.79 14.62
C GLU A 101 2.22 6.02 13.42
N ILE A 102 1.01 5.47 13.56
CA ILE A 102 0.31 4.79 12.47
C ILE A 102 0.03 5.82 11.36
N PRO A 103 0.59 5.66 10.15
CA PRO A 103 0.40 6.63 9.08
C PRO A 103 -1.07 6.67 8.68
N LYS A 104 -1.66 7.87 8.67
CA LYS A 104 -3.05 8.07 8.26
C LYS A 104 -3.20 8.17 6.74
N GLU A 105 -2.21 8.72 6.07
CA GLU A 105 -2.19 8.85 4.61
C GLU A 105 -0.76 9.01 4.08
N GLY A 106 -0.62 8.77 2.78
CA GLY A 106 0.65 8.93 2.09
C GLY A 106 0.46 9.07 0.59
N HIS A 107 1.40 9.78 -0.01
CA HIS A 107 1.52 10.00 -1.43
C HIS A 107 3.01 9.98 -1.78
N TRP A 108 3.37 9.24 -2.82
CA TRP A 108 4.74 9.22 -3.33
C TRP A 108 4.77 8.91 -4.82
N ILE A 109 5.85 9.34 -5.45
CA ILE A 109 6.17 9.07 -6.85
C ILE A 109 7.44 8.24 -6.87
N ILE A 110 7.41 7.12 -7.59
CA ILE A 110 8.57 6.25 -7.86
C ILE A 110 9.14 6.63 -9.21
#